data_AF-A0A2G9LW34-F1
#
_entry.id   AF-A0A2G9LW34-F1
#
_cell.length_a   1.000
_cell.length_b   1.000
_cell.length_c   1.000
_cell.angle_alpha   90.00
_cell.angle_beta   90.00
_cell.angle_gamma   90.00
#
_symmetry.space_group_name_H-M   'P 1'
#
loop_
_entity.id
_entity.type
_entity.pdbx_description
1 polymer ?
#
loop_
_entity_poly.entity_id
_entity_poly.type
_entity_poly.pdbx_seq_one_letter_code
_entity_poly.pdbx_strand_id
1 'polypeptide(L)'
;MPHGEKGKVDFVLLTENDEGNRMVQVRIRDQRVPEIGDKFTSRHGQKGVIGLIVPQSDMPFSVSGITPDIIFSPHGIPSRMTIAHLIELVGGKLGSLEGRYIDGTAFDAEDPDALRKALVSHGFRESGTEQIYNGESGEAMQAQIFIGSMYYLKLKHMVANKLHSRARGPIQLLTRQPTEGRAKEGGLRLGEMEKDTFVAHGASLLLKERFDSDRTLVPVCEESGLIAYIDRYRNVTVSPIYGDTPKVSFVEMSYAFKLFLDELMSLGIYPKLQLEDRY
;
A
#
# COMPACT_ATOMS: atom_id res chain seq x y z
N MET A 1 4.51 -9.96 -18.66
CA MET A 1 3.96 -9.89 -17.30
C MET A 1 4.39 -8.57 -16.67
N PRO A 2 3.53 -7.90 -15.88
CA PRO A 2 3.93 -6.71 -15.14
C PRO A 2 5.10 -6.99 -14.19
N HIS A 3 5.90 -5.97 -13.89
CA HIS A 3 7.04 -6.09 -12.99
C HIS A 3 6.60 -6.56 -11.59
N GLY A 4 7.23 -7.62 -11.10
CA GLY A 4 6.97 -8.17 -9.76
C GLY A 4 5.70 -9.02 -9.63
N GLU A 5 5.06 -9.40 -10.74
CA GLU A 5 3.99 -10.39 -10.75
C GLU A 5 4.52 -11.78 -11.13
N LYS A 6 3.87 -12.82 -10.60
CA LYS A 6 4.17 -14.23 -10.86
C LYS A 6 2.86 -14.95 -11.20
N GLY A 7 2.94 -16.07 -11.90
CA GLY A 7 1.76 -16.87 -12.21
C GLY A 7 2.04 -17.93 -13.26
N LYS A 8 1.03 -18.75 -13.52
CA LYS A 8 1.04 -19.77 -14.59
C LYS A 8 0.10 -19.33 -15.70
N VAL A 9 0.47 -19.60 -16.95
CA VAL A 9 -0.43 -19.38 -18.09
C VAL A 9 -1.66 -20.27 -17.91
N ASP A 10 -2.84 -19.68 -18.01
CA ASP A 10 -4.12 -20.33 -17.83
C ASP A 10 -4.80 -20.58 -19.18
N PHE A 11 -4.78 -19.57 -20.05
CA PHE A 11 -5.48 -19.61 -21.32
C PHE A 11 -4.75 -18.75 -22.37
N VAL A 12 -4.66 -19.26 -23.59
CA VAL A 12 -4.10 -18.56 -24.74
C VAL A 12 -5.14 -18.58 -25.86
N LEU A 13 -5.55 -17.40 -26.30
CA LEU A 13 -6.47 -17.22 -27.42
C LEU A 13 -5.71 -16.63 -28.60
N LEU A 14 -5.84 -17.28 -29.74
CA LEU A 14 -5.41 -16.78 -31.04
C LEU A 14 -6.67 -16.49 -31.85
N THR A 15 -6.85 -15.24 -32.24
CA THR A 15 -7.99 -14.82 -33.06
C THR A 15 -7.54 -13.78 -34.08
N GLU A 16 -8.39 -13.43 -35.02
CA GLU A 16 -8.15 -12.37 -35.99
C GLU A 16 -9.22 -11.29 -35.78
N ASN A 17 -8.79 -10.02 -35.72
CA ASN A 17 -9.71 -8.89 -35.69
C ASN A 17 -10.43 -8.75 -37.03
N ASP A 18 -11.52 -7.98 -37.06
CA ASP A 18 -12.29 -7.71 -38.29
C ASP A 18 -11.45 -7.13 -39.45
N GLU A 19 -10.32 -6.49 -39.13
CA GLU A 19 -9.34 -5.94 -40.09
C GLU A 19 -8.33 -6.98 -40.63
N GLY A 20 -8.44 -8.26 -40.23
CA GLY A 20 -7.49 -9.32 -40.58
C GLY A 20 -6.20 -9.33 -39.75
N ASN A 21 -6.11 -8.47 -38.73
CA ASN A 21 -4.96 -8.41 -37.83
C ASN A 21 -5.00 -9.57 -36.82
N ARG A 22 -3.93 -10.37 -36.74
CA ARG A 22 -3.81 -11.46 -35.76
C ARG A 22 -3.68 -10.91 -34.34
N MET A 23 -4.61 -11.29 -33.47
CA MET A 23 -4.64 -10.95 -32.05
C MET A 23 -4.29 -12.16 -31.19
N VAL A 24 -3.42 -11.95 -30.20
CA VAL A 24 -3.07 -12.95 -29.19
C VAL A 24 -3.44 -12.43 -27.81
N GLN A 25 -4.31 -13.14 -27.09
CA GLN A 25 -4.63 -12.85 -25.69
C GLN A 25 -4.10 -13.98 -24.80
N VAL A 26 -3.30 -13.61 -23.80
CA VAL A 26 -2.73 -14.56 -22.84
C VAL A 26 -3.26 -14.23 -21.45
N ARG A 27 -4.02 -15.15 -20.86
CA ARG A 27 -4.49 -15.07 -19.47
C ARG A 27 -3.54 -15.85 -18.57
N ILE A 28 -3.18 -15.23 -17.46
CA ILE A 28 -2.28 -15.80 -16.45
C ILE A 28 -3.08 -15.89 -15.14
N ARG A 29 -2.96 -17.02 -14.45
CA ARG A 29 -3.54 -17.23 -13.12
C ARG A 29 -2.46 -17.32 -12.06
N ASP A 30 -2.80 -16.87 -10.87
CA ASP A 30 -1.92 -16.94 -9.71
C ASP A 30 -2.71 -17.34 -8.47
N GLN A 31 -2.19 -18.31 -7.71
CA GLN A 31 -2.85 -18.82 -6.50
C GLN A 31 -2.42 -17.99 -5.30
N ARG A 32 -3.39 -17.31 -4.67
CA ARG A 32 -3.14 -16.35 -3.58
C ARG A 32 -3.65 -16.88 -2.25
N VAL A 33 -2.77 -17.59 -1.55
CA VAL A 33 -2.98 -18.02 -0.17
C VAL A 33 -3.03 -16.77 0.73
N PRO A 34 -3.95 -16.68 1.72
CA PRO A 34 -3.96 -15.57 2.68
C PRO A 34 -2.63 -15.45 3.43
N GLU A 35 -2.07 -14.24 3.45
CA GLU A 35 -0.82 -13.93 4.12
C GLU A 35 -0.97 -12.71 5.03
N ILE A 36 0.02 -12.49 5.92
CA ILE A 36 0.04 -11.34 6.82
C ILE A 36 0.02 -10.06 5.98
N GLY A 37 -0.94 -9.17 6.26
CA GLY A 37 -1.16 -7.97 5.44
C GLY A 37 -2.37 -8.03 4.51
N ASP A 38 -2.93 -9.22 4.24
CA ASP A 38 -4.17 -9.35 3.47
C ASP A 38 -5.38 -8.78 4.23
N LYS A 39 -6.29 -8.14 3.49
CA LYS A 39 -7.43 -7.44 4.05
C LYS A 39 -8.70 -8.28 4.01
N PHE A 40 -9.40 -8.33 5.15
CA PHE A 40 -10.68 -9.02 5.33
C PHE A 40 -11.73 -8.05 5.88
N THR A 41 -13.01 -8.41 5.76
CA THR A 41 -14.10 -7.66 6.38
C THR A 41 -15.24 -8.59 6.78
N SER A 42 -15.93 -8.27 7.87
CA SER A 42 -17.28 -8.81 8.07
C SER A 42 -18.28 -8.08 7.17
N ARG A 43 -19.51 -8.61 7.11
CA ARG A 43 -20.67 -7.95 6.46
C ARG A 43 -21.04 -6.61 7.11
N HIS A 44 -20.59 -6.37 8.34
CA HIS A 44 -20.89 -5.16 9.14
C HIS A 44 -19.83 -4.06 9.00
N GLY A 45 -19.04 -4.07 7.93
CA GLY A 45 -18.03 -3.04 7.68
C GLY A 45 -16.81 -3.07 8.62
N GLN A 46 -16.66 -4.12 9.42
CA GLN A 46 -15.48 -4.33 10.27
C GLN A 46 -14.31 -4.81 9.41
N LYS A 47 -13.64 -3.88 8.74
CA LYS A 47 -12.45 -4.13 7.93
C LYS A 47 -11.23 -4.32 8.83
N GLY A 48 -10.47 -5.37 8.59
CA GLY A 48 -9.24 -5.70 9.29
C GLY A 48 -8.17 -6.23 8.34
N VAL A 49 -6.94 -6.30 8.83
CA VAL A 49 -5.80 -6.89 8.13
C VAL A 49 -5.30 -8.04 8.99
N ILE A 50 -4.82 -9.13 8.37
CA ILE A 50 -4.18 -10.22 9.11
C ILE A 50 -2.90 -9.68 9.76
N GLY A 51 -2.89 -9.64 11.09
CA GLY A 51 -1.71 -9.22 11.87
C GLY A 51 -0.76 -10.38 12.20
N LEU A 52 -1.30 -11.57 12.44
CA LEU A 52 -0.55 -12.77 12.78
C LEU A 52 -1.30 -14.01 12.30
N ILE A 53 -0.56 -15.03 11.86
CA ILE A 53 -1.08 -16.37 11.55
C ILE A 53 -0.47 -17.30 12.60
N VAL A 54 -1.33 -17.94 13.39
CA VAL A 54 -0.94 -18.77 14.54
C VAL A 54 -1.21 -20.23 14.21
N PRO A 55 -0.31 -21.18 14.55
CA PRO A 55 -0.59 -22.61 14.44
C PRO A 55 -1.78 -23.03 15.30
N GLN A 56 -2.50 -24.07 14.88
CA GLN A 56 -3.68 -24.56 15.62
C GLN A 56 -3.36 -24.99 17.06
N SER A 57 -2.14 -25.48 17.33
CA SER A 57 -1.71 -25.89 18.69
C SER A 57 -1.74 -24.75 19.70
N ASP A 58 -1.45 -23.54 19.24
CA ASP A 58 -1.28 -22.37 20.12
C ASP A 58 -2.59 -21.57 20.19
N MET A 59 -3.58 -21.93 19.36
CA MET A 59 -4.88 -21.30 19.34
C MET A 59 -5.69 -21.66 20.58
N PRO A 60 -6.42 -20.69 21.15
CA PRO A 60 -7.31 -20.96 22.26
C PRO A 60 -8.46 -21.88 21.82
N PHE A 61 -8.88 -22.80 22.68
CA PHE A 61 -9.92 -23.78 22.37
C PHE A 61 -11.01 -23.82 23.44
N SER A 62 -12.24 -24.15 23.03
CA SER A 62 -13.37 -24.36 23.94
C SER A 62 -13.34 -25.76 24.58
N VAL A 63 -14.16 -25.98 25.61
CA VAL A 63 -14.39 -27.32 26.20
C VAL A 63 -14.85 -28.34 25.15
N SER A 64 -15.60 -27.89 24.15
CA SER A 64 -16.07 -28.71 23.03
C SER A 64 -15.00 -28.98 21.97
N GLY A 65 -13.78 -28.47 22.14
CA GLY A 65 -12.67 -28.61 21.19
C GLY A 65 -12.74 -27.66 20.01
N ILE A 66 -13.60 -26.64 20.04
CA ILE A 66 -13.73 -25.65 18.98
C ILE A 66 -12.57 -24.66 19.09
N THR A 67 -11.78 -24.56 18.04
CA THR A 67 -10.75 -23.53 17.84
C THR A 67 -11.25 -22.47 16.87
N PRO A 68 -11.11 -21.16 17.18
CA PRO A 68 -11.59 -20.10 16.30
C PRO A 68 -10.69 -19.96 15.06
N ASP A 69 -11.28 -19.67 13.91
CA ASP A 69 -10.53 -19.38 12.67
C ASP A 69 -9.99 -17.93 12.65
N ILE A 70 -10.75 -16.99 13.22
CA ILE A 70 -10.43 -15.56 13.23
C ILE A 70 -10.66 -15.02 14.65
N ILE A 71 -9.64 -14.37 15.20
CA ILE A 71 -9.73 -13.61 16.45
C ILE A 71 -9.66 -12.12 16.11
N PHE A 72 -10.67 -11.36 16.53
CA PHE A 72 -10.69 -9.90 16.35
C PHE A 72 -10.71 -9.18 17.70
N SER A 73 -10.21 -7.95 17.72
CA SER A 73 -10.13 -7.16 18.96
C SER A 73 -11.52 -6.72 19.43
N PRO A 74 -11.87 -6.93 20.72
CA PRO A 74 -13.15 -6.49 21.28
C PRO A 74 -13.31 -4.97 21.30
N HIS A 75 -12.21 -4.21 21.28
CA HIS A 75 -12.20 -2.75 21.33
C HIS A 75 -12.93 -2.08 20.14
N GLY A 76 -13.03 -2.79 19.00
CA GLY A 76 -13.69 -2.27 17.79
C GLY A 76 -15.22 -2.35 17.81
N ILE A 77 -15.82 -3.05 18.77
CA ILE A 77 -17.28 -3.26 18.82
C ILE A 77 -18.01 -2.09 19.51
N PRO A 78 -17.64 -1.66 20.74
CA PRO A 78 -18.37 -0.60 21.43
C PRO A 78 -18.31 0.74 20.69
N SER A 79 -17.15 1.08 20.13
CA SER A 79 -16.92 2.34 19.42
C SER A 79 -17.69 2.47 18.11
N ARG A 80 -17.96 1.35 17.43
CA ARG A 80 -18.64 1.33 16.13
C ARG A 80 -20.14 1.03 16.23
N MET A 81 -20.62 0.66 17.41
CA MET A 81 -22.03 0.31 17.67
C MET A 81 -22.60 -0.74 16.70
N THR A 82 -21.76 -1.68 16.23
CA THR A 82 -22.19 -2.74 15.30
C THR A 82 -22.82 -3.91 16.06
N ILE A 83 -24.02 -3.72 16.62
CA ILE A 83 -24.72 -4.75 17.40
C ILE A 83 -25.11 -5.95 16.53
N ALA A 84 -25.49 -5.72 15.27
CA ALA A 84 -25.81 -6.76 14.30
C ALA A 84 -24.66 -7.77 14.09
N HIS A 85 -23.41 -7.33 14.30
CA HIS A 85 -22.24 -8.21 14.29
C HIS A 85 -22.32 -9.28 15.38
N LEU A 86 -22.76 -8.91 16.58
CA LEU A 86 -22.91 -9.85 17.70
C LEU A 86 -24.13 -10.75 17.50
N ILE A 87 -25.24 -10.21 16.98
CA ILE A 87 -26.45 -10.99 16.68
C ILE A 87 -26.15 -12.04 15.61
N GLU A 88 -25.40 -11.69 14.56
CA GLU A 88 -24.99 -12.64 13.53
C GLU A 88 -24.14 -13.79 14.09
N LEU A 89 -23.25 -13.53 15.05
CA LEU A 89 -22.45 -14.59 15.70
C LEU A 89 -23.33 -15.57 16.47
N VAL A 90 -24.33 -15.08 17.20
CA VAL A 90 -25.30 -15.93 17.92
C VAL A 90 -26.16 -16.73 16.94
N GLY A 91 -26.74 -16.06 15.94
CA GLY A 91 -27.57 -16.70 14.92
C GLY A 91 -26.79 -17.72 14.09
N GLY A 92 -25.57 -17.40 13.67
CA GLY A 92 -24.71 -18.30 12.91
C GLY A 92 -24.32 -19.54 13.71
N LYS A 93 -24.07 -19.38 15.02
CA LYS A 93 -23.83 -20.52 15.92
C LYS A 93 -25.07 -21.40 16.07
N LEU A 94 -26.24 -20.81 16.32
CA LEU A 94 -27.49 -21.55 16.43
C LEU A 94 -27.84 -22.28 15.12
N GLY A 95 -27.75 -21.60 13.98
CA GLY A 95 -28.03 -22.18 12.67
C GLY A 95 -27.10 -23.36 12.36
N SER A 96 -25.84 -23.31 12.80
CA SER A 96 -24.91 -24.44 12.69
C SER A 96 -25.29 -25.64 13.58
N LEU A 97 -25.96 -25.41 14.71
CA LEU A 97 -26.39 -26.47 15.63
C LEU A 97 -27.70 -27.12 15.16
N GLU A 98 -28.65 -26.30 14.69
CA GLU A 98 -29.97 -26.74 14.22
C GLU A 98 -29.93 -27.28 12.77
N GLY A 99 -28.85 -27.01 12.03
CA GLY A 99 -28.72 -27.41 10.63
C GLY A 99 -29.64 -26.62 9.69
N ARG A 100 -30.05 -25.42 10.09
CA ARG A 100 -30.91 -24.52 9.30
C ARG A 100 -30.30 -23.15 9.15
N TYR A 101 -30.70 -22.43 8.11
CA TYR A 101 -30.37 -21.02 7.97
C TYR A 101 -31.29 -20.19 8.88
N ILE A 102 -30.68 -19.27 9.64
CA ILE A 102 -31.41 -18.26 10.42
C ILE A 102 -31.79 -17.10 9.52
N ASP A 103 -33.05 -16.67 9.56
CA ASP A 103 -33.48 -15.51 8.79
C ASP A 103 -33.03 -14.20 9.47
N GLY A 104 -32.23 -13.43 8.75
CA GLY A 104 -31.73 -12.12 9.16
C GLY A 104 -32.24 -10.99 8.27
N THR A 105 -33.34 -11.20 7.54
CA THR A 105 -33.94 -10.21 6.65
C THR A 105 -34.37 -8.96 7.43
N ALA A 106 -34.12 -7.78 6.86
CA ALA A 106 -34.45 -6.53 7.53
C ALA A 106 -35.95 -6.47 7.87
N PHE A 107 -36.27 -6.18 9.13
CA PHE A 107 -37.63 -6.07 9.70
C PHE A 107 -38.45 -7.36 9.81
N ASP A 108 -37.99 -8.48 9.27
CA ASP A 108 -38.64 -9.80 9.34
C ASP A 108 -37.71 -10.88 9.91
N ALA A 109 -36.62 -10.45 10.57
CA ALA A 109 -35.64 -11.33 11.16
C ALA A 109 -36.19 -12.07 12.39
N GLU A 110 -35.63 -13.24 12.67
CA GLU A 110 -35.89 -13.94 13.92
C GLU A 110 -35.49 -13.09 15.14
N ASP A 111 -36.34 -13.07 16.16
CA ASP A 111 -36.13 -12.27 17.37
C ASP A 111 -34.84 -12.69 18.11
N PRO A 112 -33.90 -11.77 18.40
CA PRO A 112 -32.65 -12.10 19.07
C PRO A 112 -32.82 -12.82 20.42
N ASP A 113 -33.88 -12.52 21.16
CA ASP A 113 -34.15 -13.17 22.45
C ASP A 113 -34.66 -14.61 22.27
N ALA A 114 -35.38 -14.90 21.17
CA ALA A 114 -35.73 -16.26 20.78
C ALA A 114 -34.47 -17.07 20.42
N LEU A 115 -33.54 -16.48 19.65
CA LEU A 115 -32.27 -17.12 19.31
C LEU A 115 -31.44 -17.47 20.55
N ARG A 116 -31.39 -16.55 21.53
CA ARG A 116 -30.70 -16.78 22.81
C ARG A 116 -31.30 -17.92 23.62
N LYS A 117 -32.63 -18.01 23.70
CA LYS A 117 -33.33 -19.12 24.38
C LYS A 117 -33.09 -20.46 23.68
N ALA A 118 -33.10 -20.48 22.35
CA ALA A 118 -32.78 -21.67 21.56
C ALA A 118 -31.31 -22.10 21.73
N LEU A 119 -30.39 -21.15 21.96
CA LEU A 119 -29.00 -21.50 22.27
C LEU A 119 -28.88 -22.24 23.62
N VAL A 120 -29.71 -21.86 24.60
CA VAL A 120 -29.77 -22.52 25.92
C VAL A 120 -30.32 -23.94 25.83
N SER A 121 -31.32 -24.19 24.98
CA SER A 121 -31.84 -25.56 24.79
C SER A 121 -30.79 -26.51 24.19
N HIS A 122 -29.78 -25.98 23.51
CA HIS A 122 -28.64 -26.73 22.99
C HIS A 122 -27.45 -26.81 23.97
N GLY A 123 -27.63 -26.41 25.22
CA GLY A 123 -26.62 -26.54 26.28
C GLY A 123 -25.55 -25.44 26.30
N PHE A 124 -25.72 -24.36 25.53
CA PHE A 124 -24.84 -23.20 25.56
C PHE A 124 -25.39 -22.09 26.46
N ARG A 125 -24.54 -21.12 26.82
CA ARG A 125 -24.96 -19.97 27.63
C ARG A 125 -25.75 -18.97 26.78
N GLU A 126 -26.76 -18.36 27.37
CA GLU A 126 -27.58 -17.31 26.74
C GLU A 126 -26.75 -16.13 26.19
N SER A 127 -25.64 -15.78 26.89
CA SER A 127 -24.70 -14.74 26.49
C SER A 127 -23.88 -15.06 25.23
N GLY A 128 -23.92 -16.30 24.73
CA GLY A 128 -23.07 -16.78 23.64
C GLY A 128 -21.58 -16.89 24.03
N THR A 129 -21.24 -16.70 25.30
CA THR A 129 -19.88 -16.84 25.82
C THR A 129 -19.57 -18.27 26.22
N GLU A 130 -18.34 -18.69 26.01
CA GLU A 130 -17.84 -20.01 26.40
C GLU A 130 -16.59 -19.88 27.27
N GLN A 131 -16.36 -20.92 28.08
CA GLN A 131 -15.09 -21.10 28.77
C GLN A 131 -14.06 -21.58 27.76
N ILE A 132 -12.98 -20.81 27.64
CA ILE A 132 -11.88 -21.09 26.71
C ILE A 132 -10.60 -21.36 27.50
N TYR A 133 -9.75 -22.21 26.94
CA TYR A 133 -8.43 -22.57 27.47
C TYR A 133 -7.35 -22.01 26.58
N ASN A 134 -6.24 -21.61 27.20
CA ASN A 134 -5.06 -21.15 26.48
C ASN A 134 -4.37 -22.35 25.79
N GLY A 135 -4.08 -22.24 24.49
CA GLY A 135 -3.40 -23.29 23.73
C GLY A 135 -1.96 -23.55 24.19
N GLU A 136 -1.26 -22.51 24.67
CA GLU A 136 0.15 -22.63 25.07
C GLU A 136 0.33 -23.23 26.48
N SER A 137 -0.49 -22.81 27.44
CA SER A 137 -0.38 -23.23 28.85
C SER A 137 -1.36 -24.34 29.23
N GLY A 138 -2.45 -24.51 28.49
CA GLY A 138 -3.55 -25.41 28.83
C GLY A 138 -4.45 -24.91 29.97
N GLU A 139 -4.16 -23.74 30.54
CA GLU A 139 -4.95 -23.17 31.64
C GLU A 139 -6.26 -22.53 31.14
N ALA A 140 -7.29 -22.59 31.97
CA ALA A 140 -8.57 -21.93 31.70
C ALA A 140 -8.40 -20.40 31.77
N MET A 141 -8.87 -19.68 30.75
CA MET A 141 -8.89 -18.22 30.78
C MET A 141 -9.83 -17.71 31.88
N GLN A 142 -9.42 -16.67 32.59
CA GLN A 142 -10.25 -16.07 33.65
C GLN A 142 -11.55 -15.46 33.12
N ALA A 143 -11.52 -14.97 31.87
CA ALA A 143 -12.68 -14.39 31.20
C ALA A 143 -13.37 -15.43 30.31
N GLN A 144 -14.69 -15.33 30.24
CA GLN A 144 -15.46 -16.06 29.23
C GLN A 144 -15.39 -15.32 27.92
N ILE A 145 -15.14 -16.06 26.84
CA ILE A 145 -14.91 -15.48 25.52
C ILE A 145 -16.16 -15.66 24.68
N PHE A 146 -16.58 -14.59 24.00
CA PHE A 146 -17.68 -14.65 23.05
C PHE A 146 -17.22 -15.30 21.76
N ILE A 147 -17.84 -16.43 21.41
CA ILE A 147 -17.47 -17.25 20.25
C ILE A 147 -18.73 -17.65 19.48
N GLY A 148 -18.65 -17.61 18.15
CA GLY A 148 -19.74 -17.97 17.26
C GLY A 148 -19.29 -18.01 15.81
N SER A 149 -20.24 -18.29 14.92
CA SER A 149 -20.00 -18.41 13.49
C SER A 149 -20.45 -17.13 12.77
N MET A 150 -19.56 -16.53 11.98
CA MET A 150 -19.86 -15.32 11.22
C MET A 150 -19.35 -15.45 9.78
N TYR A 151 -20.02 -14.78 8.85
CA TYR A 151 -19.55 -14.68 7.48
C TYR A 151 -18.50 -13.57 7.29
N TYR A 152 -17.27 -13.97 6.96
CA TYR A 152 -16.16 -13.07 6.62
C TYR A 152 -15.87 -13.08 5.12
N LEU A 153 -15.48 -11.92 4.60
CA LEU A 153 -15.17 -11.68 3.20
C LEU A 153 -13.68 -11.35 3.03
N LYS A 154 -12.97 -12.09 2.17
CA LYS A 154 -11.64 -11.71 1.70
C LYS A 154 -11.75 -10.58 0.68
N LEU A 155 -11.05 -9.47 0.91
CA LEU A 155 -11.06 -8.35 -0.03
C LEU A 155 -9.94 -8.50 -1.07
N LYS A 156 -10.14 -7.87 -2.24
CA LYS A 156 -9.12 -7.79 -3.31
C LYS A 156 -7.84 -7.03 -2.91
N HIS A 157 -7.83 -6.39 -1.74
CA HIS A 157 -6.68 -5.63 -1.25
C HIS A 157 -5.67 -6.58 -0.60
N MET A 158 -4.85 -7.22 -1.42
CA MET A 158 -3.78 -8.12 -0.98
C MET A 158 -2.47 -7.36 -0.80
N VAL A 159 -1.67 -7.78 0.18
CA VAL A 159 -0.38 -7.12 0.48
C VAL A 159 0.64 -7.29 -0.64
N ALA A 160 0.68 -8.46 -1.28
CA ALA A 160 1.59 -8.71 -2.41
C ALA A 160 1.38 -7.74 -3.59
N ASN A 161 0.19 -7.17 -3.74
CA ASN A 161 -0.11 -6.17 -4.77
C ASN A 161 0.34 -4.76 -4.37
N LYS A 162 0.59 -4.52 -3.08
CA LYS A 162 0.99 -3.22 -2.52
C LYS A 162 2.48 -3.10 -2.24
N LEU A 163 3.15 -4.21 -1.94
CA LEU A 163 4.60 -4.19 -1.70
C LEU A 163 5.31 -3.67 -2.95
N HIS A 164 6.09 -2.61 -2.76
CA HIS A 164 6.84 -1.96 -3.81
C HIS A 164 8.11 -1.37 -3.22
N SER A 165 9.24 -1.62 -3.86
CA SER A 165 10.55 -1.12 -3.44
C SER A 165 11.36 -0.76 -4.67
N ARG A 166 12.03 0.38 -4.63
CA ARG A 166 12.92 0.84 -5.70
C ARG A 166 14.27 1.24 -5.08
N ALA A 167 15.35 0.69 -5.63
CA ALA A 167 16.70 1.15 -5.34
C ALA A 167 17.18 2.13 -6.44
N ARG A 168 17.34 1.62 -7.67
CA ARG A 168 17.57 2.41 -8.89
C ARG A 168 16.62 1.89 -9.96
N GLY A 169 16.23 2.75 -10.89
CA GLY A 169 15.24 2.40 -11.91
C GLY A 169 15.18 3.45 -13.00
N PRO A 170 14.28 3.28 -13.98
CA PRO A 170 14.13 4.22 -15.07
C PRO A 170 13.76 5.62 -14.57
N ILE A 171 14.15 6.60 -15.35
CA ILE A 171 13.86 8.02 -15.13
C ILE A 171 13.03 8.56 -16.29
N GLN A 172 12.22 9.57 -16.01
CA GLN A 172 11.48 10.29 -17.03
C GLN A 172 12.43 11.12 -17.89
N LEU A 173 12.21 11.15 -19.21
CA LEU A 173 13.11 11.82 -20.15
C LEU A 173 13.21 13.33 -19.91
N LEU A 174 12.07 13.99 -19.65
CA LEU A 174 12.01 15.43 -19.49
C LEU A 174 12.68 15.90 -18.21
N THR A 175 12.28 15.36 -17.06
CA THR A 175 12.70 15.84 -15.72
C THR A 175 13.89 15.07 -15.15
N ARG A 176 14.28 13.95 -15.77
CA ARG A 176 15.29 13.00 -15.26
C ARG A 176 15.00 12.46 -13.84
N GLN A 177 13.78 12.61 -13.38
CA GLN A 177 13.33 12.09 -12.09
C GLN A 177 12.82 10.64 -12.20
N PRO A 178 12.79 9.88 -11.10
CA PRO A 178 12.12 8.59 -11.03
C PRO A 178 10.73 8.57 -11.69
N THR A 179 10.46 7.55 -12.50
CA THR A 179 9.12 7.26 -13.04
C THR A 179 8.07 7.07 -11.93
N GLU A 180 6.79 7.22 -12.27
CA GLU A 180 5.68 6.94 -11.37
C GLU A 180 5.14 5.51 -11.57
N GLY A 181 4.75 4.87 -10.46
CA GLY A 181 3.99 3.62 -10.46
C GLY A 181 4.84 2.35 -10.46
N ARG A 182 4.35 1.33 -9.75
CA ARG A 182 5.02 0.03 -9.60
C ARG A 182 5.32 -0.65 -10.94
N ALA A 183 4.37 -0.61 -11.88
CA ALA A 183 4.51 -1.25 -13.18
C ALA A 183 5.68 -0.70 -14.02
N LYS A 184 6.10 0.55 -13.76
CA LYS A 184 7.23 1.23 -14.42
C LYS A 184 8.46 1.32 -13.52
N GLU A 185 8.55 0.49 -12.48
CA GLU A 185 9.62 0.52 -11.48
C GLU A 185 9.80 1.91 -10.86
N GLY A 186 8.68 2.61 -10.66
CA GLY A 186 8.63 3.99 -10.23
C GLY A 186 9.09 4.22 -8.79
N GLY A 187 9.48 5.45 -8.45
CA GLY A 187 9.83 5.83 -7.09
C GLY A 187 8.59 6.17 -6.25
N LEU A 188 8.80 6.32 -4.93
CA LEU A 188 7.84 7.03 -4.09
C LEU A 188 8.09 8.52 -4.20
N ARG A 189 7.02 9.31 -4.21
CA ARG A 189 7.11 10.76 -4.24
C ARG A 189 7.42 11.27 -2.85
N LEU A 190 8.45 12.11 -2.76
CA LEU A 190 8.71 12.95 -1.59
C LEU A 190 8.15 14.35 -1.90
N GLY A 191 7.05 14.69 -1.24
CA GLY A 191 6.33 15.94 -1.49
C GLY A 191 6.74 17.06 -0.55
N GLU A 192 5.95 18.13 -0.58
CA GLU A 192 6.16 19.32 0.26
C GLU A 192 5.93 19.02 1.73
N MET A 193 4.90 18.22 2.06
CA MET A 193 4.62 17.84 3.44
C MET A 193 5.77 17.01 4.02
N GLU A 194 6.34 16.08 3.24
CA GLU A 194 7.50 15.31 3.68
C GLU A 194 8.74 16.19 3.85
N LYS A 195 8.97 17.17 2.96
CA LYS A 195 10.02 18.18 3.12
C LYS A 195 9.90 18.92 4.45
N ASP A 196 8.69 19.38 4.78
CA ASP A 196 8.44 20.16 6.00
C ASP A 196 8.72 19.34 7.28
N THR A 197 8.47 18.03 7.26
CA THR A 197 8.83 17.16 8.38
C THR A 197 10.35 17.10 8.61
N PHE A 198 11.17 17.02 7.56
CA PHE A 198 12.63 17.07 7.70
C PHE A 198 13.13 18.41 8.23
N VAL A 199 12.53 19.52 7.76
CA VAL A 199 12.86 20.87 8.23
C VAL A 199 12.49 21.02 9.71
N ALA A 200 11.31 20.55 10.13
CA ALA A 200 10.87 20.59 11.53
C ALA A 200 11.79 19.77 12.45
N HIS A 201 12.31 18.65 11.97
CA HIS A 201 13.31 17.85 12.70
C HIS A 201 14.73 18.45 12.68
N GLY A 202 14.99 19.50 11.90
CA GLY A 202 16.33 20.08 11.73
C GLY A 202 17.30 19.17 10.96
N ALA A 203 16.79 18.18 10.23
CA ALA A 203 17.60 17.17 9.54
C ALA A 203 18.11 17.67 8.17
N SER A 204 18.92 18.73 8.16
CA SER A 204 19.36 19.43 6.95
C SER A 204 20.18 18.57 5.98
N LEU A 205 21.09 17.73 6.50
CA LEU A 205 21.90 16.82 5.67
C LEU A 205 21.04 15.74 5.01
N LEU A 206 20.09 15.16 5.75
CA LEU A 206 19.17 14.15 5.25
C LEU A 206 18.22 14.75 4.21
N LEU A 207 17.72 15.97 4.44
CA LEU A 207 16.92 16.70 3.49
C LEU A 207 17.68 16.87 2.17
N LYS A 208 18.94 17.33 2.22
CA LYS A 208 19.78 17.48 1.03
C LYS A 208 19.95 16.14 0.30
N GLU A 209 20.33 15.07 1.00
CA GLU A 209 20.53 13.75 0.40
C GLU A 209 19.27 13.20 -0.28
N ARG A 210 18.09 13.39 0.35
CA ARG A 210 16.82 12.87 -0.19
C ARG A 210 16.29 13.67 -1.37
N PHE A 211 16.52 14.98 -1.41
CA PHE A 211 16.11 15.83 -2.52
C PHE A 211 17.12 15.85 -3.68
N ASP A 212 18.33 15.29 -3.50
CA ASP A 212 19.37 15.17 -4.54
C ASP A 212 19.11 14.01 -5.54
N SER A 213 17.84 13.78 -5.87
CA SER A 213 17.41 12.64 -6.70
C SER A 213 17.85 12.76 -8.16
N ASP A 214 17.99 13.98 -8.65
CA ASP A 214 18.25 14.37 -10.02
C ASP A 214 19.50 15.25 -10.13
N ARG A 215 20.51 14.94 -9.30
CA ARG A 215 21.79 15.66 -9.27
C ARG A 215 22.42 15.78 -10.65
N THR A 216 22.77 17.02 -11.03
CA THR A 216 23.53 17.29 -12.25
C THR A 216 24.61 18.36 -12.05
N LEU A 217 25.75 18.16 -12.72
CA LEU A 217 26.80 19.15 -12.82
C LEU A 217 26.56 20.01 -14.06
N VAL A 218 26.34 21.30 -13.83
CA VAL A 218 25.99 22.25 -14.88
C VAL A 218 27.10 23.31 -14.99
N PRO A 219 27.67 23.55 -16.18
CA PRO A 219 28.64 24.63 -16.38
C PRO A 219 27.91 25.97 -16.43
N VAL A 220 28.36 26.94 -15.63
CA VAL A 220 27.79 28.30 -15.54
C VAL A 220 28.90 29.31 -15.80
N CYS A 221 28.63 30.29 -16.65
CA CYS A 221 29.57 31.37 -16.96
C CYS A 221 29.56 32.43 -15.84
N GLU A 222 30.74 32.82 -15.34
CA GLU A 222 30.88 33.75 -14.20
C GLU A 222 30.38 35.17 -14.53
N GLU A 223 30.57 35.64 -15.77
CA GLU A 223 30.19 36.99 -16.18
C GLU A 223 28.69 37.11 -16.52
N SER A 224 28.19 36.18 -17.35
CA SER A 224 26.78 36.17 -17.78
C SER A 224 25.84 35.60 -16.72
N GLY A 225 26.30 34.66 -15.89
CA GLY A 225 25.44 33.89 -14.99
C GLY A 225 24.48 32.94 -15.71
N LEU A 226 24.64 32.74 -17.02
CA LEU A 226 23.87 31.76 -17.79
C LEU A 226 24.57 30.41 -17.83
N ILE A 227 23.77 29.37 -18.07
CA ILE A 227 24.25 28.02 -18.31
C ILE A 227 25.04 28.00 -19.62
N ALA A 228 26.29 27.58 -19.52
CA ALA A 228 27.17 27.34 -20.65
C ALA A 228 26.94 25.94 -21.24
N TYR A 229 27.52 25.65 -22.39
CA TYR A 229 27.56 24.29 -22.94
C TYR A 229 29.00 23.88 -23.25
N ILE A 230 29.21 22.57 -23.34
CA ILE A 230 30.53 21.99 -23.61
C ILE A 230 30.56 21.55 -25.06
N ASP A 231 31.42 22.16 -25.87
CA ASP A 231 31.74 21.65 -27.19
C ASP A 231 32.71 20.48 -27.02
N ARG A 232 32.21 19.26 -27.15
CA ARG A 232 33.01 18.03 -27.01
C ARG A 232 34.02 17.84 -28.13
N TYR A 233 33.81 18.43 -29.31
CA TYR A 233 34.74 18.28 -30.42
C TYR A 233 36.01 19.10 -30.19
N ARG A 234 35.85 20.33 -29.71
CA ARG A 234 36.95 21.25 -29.38
C ARG A 234 37.45 21.09 -27.93
N ASN A 235 36.69 20.39 -27.11
CA ASN A 235 36.92 20.22 -25.67
C ASN A 235 37.01 21.56 -24.91
N VAL A 236 36.19 22.55 -25.32
CA VAL A 236 36.11 23.88 -24.70
C VAL A 236 34.70 24.15 -24.17
N THR A 237 34.61 24.94 -23.11
CA THR A 237 33.34 25.43 -22.56
C THR A 237 32.97 26.75 -23.21
N VAL A 238 31.76 26.84 -23.77
CA VAL A 238 31.30 28.01 -24.52
C VAL A 238 30.12 28.65 -23.80
N SER A 239 30.23 29.95 -23.55
CA SER A 239 29.13 30.78 -23.08
C SER A 239 28.26 31.21 -24.27
N PRO A 240 26.91 31.15 -24.16
CA PRO A 240 26.02 31.59 -25.22
C PRO A 240 26.19 33.07 -25.65
N ILE A 241 26.66 33.93 -24.74
CA ILE A 241 26.79 35.38 -25.00
C ILE A 241 28.23 35.75 -25.39
N TYR A 242 29.21 35.26 -24.62
CA TYR A 242 30.61 35.71 -24.71
C TYR A 242 31.54 34.68 -25.40
N GLY A 243 30.99 33.57 -25.89
CA GLY A 243 31.77 32.52 -26.58
C GLY A 243 32.76 31.81 -25.65
N ASP A 244 33.98 31.59 -26.14
CA ASP A 244 35.05 30.83 -25.45
C ASP A 244 35.85 31.68 -24.45
N THR A 245 35.55 32.99 -24.35
CA THR A 245 36.34 33.95 -23.57
C THR A 245 36.11 33.95 -22.05
N PRO A 246 34.87 33.82 -21.52
CA PRO A 246 34.64 33.99 -20.10
C PRO A 246 34.99 32.71 -19.32
N LYS A 247 35.33 32.89 -18.04
CA LYS A 247 35.56 31.78 -17.11
C LYS A 247 34.25 31.06 -16.79
N VAL A 248 34.27 29.73 -16.88
CA VAL A 248 33.13 28.84 -16.63
C VAL A 248 33.43 27.96 -15.43
N SER A 249 32.49 27.94 -14.48
CA SER A 249 32.56 27.14 -13.26
C SER A 249 31.46 26.08 -13.23
N PHE A 250 31.77 24.89 -12.70
CA PHE A 250 30.81 23.79 -12.61
C PHE A 250 30.05 23.84 -11.28
N VAL A 251 28.73 23.96 -11.36
CA VAL A 251 27.84 24.04 -10.20
C VAL A 251 27.02 22.75 -10.10
N GLU A 252 26.97 22.18 -8.90
CA GLU A 252 26.11 21.04 -8.58
C GLU A 252 24.70 21.56 -8.24
N MET A 253 23.70 21.16 -9.03
CA MET A 253 22.30 21.53 -8.83
C MET A 253 21.35 20.41 -9.27
N SER A 254 20.09 20.48 -8.86
CA SER A 254 19.06 19.57 -9.36
C SER A 254 18.77 19.86 -10.84
N TYR A 255 18.57 18.80 -11.62
CA TYR A 255 18.21 18.93 -13.02
C TYR A 255 16.86 19.64 -13.22
N ALA A 256 15.91 19.43 -12.31
CA ALA A 256 14.63 20.15 -12.30
C ALA A 256 14.83 21.67 -12.18
N PHE A 257 15.80 22.13 -11.39
CA PHE A 257 16.13 23.56 -11.33
C PHE A 257 16.73 24.06 -12.64
N LYS A 258 17.64 23.28 -13.26
CA LYS A 258 18.15 23.59 -14.60
C LYS A 258 17.03 23.71 -15.63
N LEU A 259 16.07 22.79 -15.62
CA LEU A 259 14.90 22.80 -16.51
C LEU A 259 14.04 24.06 -16.29
N PHE A 260 13.81 24.43 -15.03
CA PHE A 260 13.10 25.66 -14.68
C PHE A 260 13.79 26.92 -15.22
N LEU A 261 15.12 26.99 -15.16
CA LEU A 261 15.88 28.11 -15.75
C LEU A 261 15.68 28.18 -17.28
N ASP A 262 15.69 27.04 -17.98
CA ASP A 262 15.41 26.99 -19.42
C ASP A 262 13.99 27.45 -19.75
N GLU A 263 13.00 27.04 -18.95
CA GLU A 263 11.61 27.48 -19.10
C GLU A 263 11.47 28.99 -18.92
N LEU A 264 12.15 29.59 -17.93
CA LEU A 264 12.19 31.05 -17.76
C LEU A 264 12.82 31.75 -18.97
N MET A 265 13.93 31.23 -19.50
CA MET A 265 14.58 31.78 -20.70
C MET A 265 13.65 31.72 -21.92
N SER A 266 12.85 30.65 -22.05
CA SER A 266 11.88 30.52 -23.14
C SER A 266 10.77 31.57 -23.10
N LEU A 267 10.48 32.11 -21.91
CA LEU A 267 9.52 33.21 -21.70
C LEU A 267 10.16 34.60 -21.88
N GLY A 268 11.44 34.68 -22.23
CA GLY A 268 12.17 35.94 -22.35
C GLY A 268 12.64 36.53 -21.01
N ILE A 269 12.58 35.75 -19.93
CA ILE A 269 13.13 36.14 -18.62
C ILE A 269 14.61 35.76 -18.60
N TYR A 270 15.47 36.65 -18.09
CA TYR A 270 16.91 36.41 -17.97
C TYR A 270 17.28 35.96 -16.55
N PRO A 271 17.41 34.64 -16.27
CA PRO A 271 17.74 34.16 -14.94
C PRO A 271 19.27 34.19 -14.72
N LYS A 272 19.78 35.31 -14.21
CA LYS A 272 21.21 35.46 -13.89
C LYS A 272 21.57 34.72 -12.61
N LEU A 273 22.40 33.69 -12.69
CA LEU A 273 23.02 33.06 -11.53
C LEU A 273 24.22 33.89 -11.06
N GLN A 274 24.21 34.30 -9.79
CA GLN A 274 25.37 34.93 -9.14
C GLN A 274 26.17 33.83 -8.44
N LEU A 275 27.39 33.62 -8.91
CA LEU A 275 28.29 32.61 -8.34
C LEU A 275 29.09 33.24 -7.21
N GLU A 276 29.17 32.54 -6.09
CA GLU A 276 30.03 32.89 -4.95
C GLU A 276 31.04 31.77 -4.71
N ASP A 277 32.19 32.14 -4.16
CA ASP A 277 33.19 31.16 -3.76
C ASP A 277 32.66 30.29 -2.61
N ARG A 278 33.13 29.04 -2.58
CA ARG A 278 32.64 28.03 -1.64
C ARG A 278 33.06 28.29 -0.17
N TYR A 279 33.87 29.31 0.09
CA TYR A 279 34.51 29.63 1.37
C TYR A 279 34.37 31.10 1.73
#